data_AF-A0A0E0QRF9-F1
#
_entry.id   AF-A0A0E0QRF9-F1
#
_cell.length_a   1.000
_cell.length_b   1.000
_cell.length_c   1.000
_cell.angle_alpha   90.00
_cell.angle_beta   90.00
_cell.angle_gamma   90.00
#
_symmetry.space_group_name_H-M   'P 1'
#
loop_
_entity.id
_entity.type
_entity.pdbx_description
1 polymer ?
#
loop_
_entity_poly.entity_id
_entity_poly.type
_entity_poly.pdbx_seq_one_letter_code
_entity_poly.pdbx_strand_id
1 'polypeptide(L)'
;MATPAAEKPDGVEIREVWEDNLEAEFAVIREIVDDFPYVAMDTEFPGVVCRPLGTFKSNADFNYATLKANVDMLKLIQLGLTFSNEHGGLPSLGPEGRPCVWQFNFRGFDPRTDVAAADSIDLLRRSGIDFTRHSADGADARRFAELLMSSGVVMNSEHLMRFCNSLHGGLNKLAELLDVERVGICHQAGSDSLLTALSFKKLKEAYFNGLTEKYAGVLYGLGTEGGETSSAAH
;
A
#
# COMPACT_ATOMS: atom_id res chain seq x y z
N MET A 1 -15.89 -34.26 -1.87
CA MET A 1 -16.64 -33.05 -2.28
C MET A 1 -15.82 -31.86 -1.84
N ALA A 2 -15.42 -31.00 -2.78
CA ALA A 2 -14.66 -29.79 -2.49
C ALA A 2 -15.53 -28.82 -1.69
N THR A 3 -14.95 -28.20 -0.67
CA THR A 3 -15.55 -27.10 0.10
C THR A 3 -15.80 -25.90 -0.82
N PRO A 4 -16.96 -25.23 -0.74
CA PRO A 4 -17.19 -24.00 -1.51
C PRO A 4 -16.24 -22.91 -1.00
N ALA A 5 -15.66 -22.15 -1.93
CA ALA A 5 -14.91 -20.94 -1.61
C ALA A 5 -15.86 -19.93 -0.93
N ALA A 6 -15.39 -19.30 0.15
CA ALA A 6 -16.15 -18.30 0.88
C ALA A 6 -16.58 -17.14 -0.04
N GLU A 7 -17.88 -16.84 -0.09
CA GLU A 7 -18.43 -15.62 -0.68
C GLU A 7 -17.80 -14.40 0.03
N LYS A 8 -17.17 -13.52 -0.76
CA LYS A 8 -16.49 -12.30 -0.26
C LYS A 8 -17.54 -11.21 0.03
N PRO A 9 -17.27 -10.28 0.97
CA PRO A 9 -18.20 -9.20 1.28
C PRO A 9 -18.48 -8.37 0.02
N ASP A 10 -19.76 -8.20 -0.31
CA ASP A 10 -20.23 -7.78 -1.63
C ASP A 10 -19.77 -6.38 -2.05
N GLY A 11 -19.31 -6.27 -3.30
CA GLY A 11 -19.38 -5.03 -4.10
C GLY A 11 -18.07 -4.48 -4.63
N VAL A 12 -16.92 -4.71 -3.98
CA VAL A 12 -15.62 -4.17 -4.44
C VAL A 12 -14.76 -5.27 -5.05
N GLU A 13 -14.32 -5.05 -6.29
CA GLU A 13 -13.42 -5.94 -7.03
C GLU A 13 -11.95 -5.63 -6.71
N ILE A 14 -11.22 -6.63 -6.24
CA ILE A 14 -9.76 -6.58 -6.19
C ILE A 14 -9.23 -7.09 -7.53
N ARG A 15 -8.65 -6.19 -8.31
CA ARG A 15 -8.07 -6.46 -9.63
C ARG A 15 -6.65 -6.97 -9.45
N GLU A 16 -6.50 -8.28 -9.63
CA GLU A 16 -5.20 -8.94 -9.58
C GLU A 16 -4.37 -8.59 -10.83
N VAL A 17 -3.26 -7.89 -10.62
CA VAL A 17 -2.35 -7.47 -11.68
C VAL A 17 -1.10 -8.35 -11.67
N TRP A 18 -0.87 -9.00 -12.80
CA TRP A 18 0.25 -9.87 -13.13
C TRP A 18 0.93 -9.32 -14.39
N GLU A 19 1.95 -9.99 -14.91
CA GLU A 19 2.67 -9.49 -16.10
C GLU A 19 1.80 -9.38 -17.35
N ASP A 20 0.89 -10.33 -17.55
CA ASP A 20 0.08 -10.45 -18.77
C ASP A 20 -0.97 -9.33 -18.91
N ASN A 21 -1.44 -8.77 -17.80
CA ASN A 21 -2.39 -7.66 -17.78
C ASN A 21 -1.82 -6.33 -17.27
N LEU A 22 -0.53 -6.28 -16.90
CA LEU A 22 0.10 -5.08 -16.31
C LEU A 22 -0.15 -3.80 -17.13
N GLU A 23 0.08 -3.86 -18.44
CA GLU A 23 -0.08 -2.69 -19.31
C GLU A 23 -1.54 -2.28 -19.47
N ALA A 24 -2.45 -3.26 -19.57
CA ALA A 24 -3.88 -3.02 -19.69
C ALA A 24 -4.43 -2.33 -18.43
N GLU A 25 -4.03 -2.79 -17.24
CA GLU A 25 -4.43 -2.17 -15.98
C GLU A 25 -3.86 -0.75 -15.83
N PHE A 26 -2.62 -0.53 -16.26
CA PHE A 26 -2.07 0.82 -16.28
C PHE A 26 -2.74 1.76 -17.29
N ALA A 27 -3.28 1.23 -18.41
CA ALA A 27 -4.08 2.03 -19.33
C ALA A 27 -5.37 2.52 -18.63
N VAL A 28 -6.04 1.64 -17.89
CA VAL A 28 -7.22 1.99 -17.09
C VAL A 28 -6.86 3.00 -15.99
N ILE A 29 -5.76 2.80 -15.27
CA ILE A 29 -5.31 3.74 -14.22
C ILE A 29 -5.11 5.15 -14.80
N ARG A 30 -4.53 5.26 -16.00
CA ARG A 30 -4.33 6.57 -16.67
C ARG A 30 -5.65 7.27 -17.03
N GLU A 31 -6.71 6.51 -17.26
CA GLU A 31 -8.03 7.08 -17.57
C GLU A 31 -8.72 7.63 -16.32
N ILE A 32 -8.46 7.05 -15.13
CA ILE A 32 -9.17 7.40 -13.90
C ILE A 32 -8.40 8.36 -12.97
N VAL A 33 -7.09 8.51 -13.13
CA VAL A 33 -6.24 9.14 -12.11
C VAL A 33 -6.59 10.59 -11.82
N ASP A 34 -7.08 11.33 -12.83
CA ASP A 34 -7.47 12.73 -12.67
C ASP A 34 -8.82 12.88 -11.94
N ASP A 35 -9.75 11.93 -12.12
CA ASP A 35 -11.06 11.91 -11.47
C ASP A 35 -11.00 11.33 -10.04
N PHE A 36 -9.99 10.49 -9.77
CA PHE A 36 -9.79 9.80 -8.49
C PHE A 36 -8.38 10.06 -7.92
N PRO A 37 -8.06 11.32 -7.56
CA PRO A 37 -6.68 11.75 -7.27
C PRO A 37 -6.14 11.29 -5.90
N TYR A 38 -6.98 10.73 -5.01
CA TYR A 38 -6.54 10.26 -3.69
C TYR A 38 -6.17 8.79 -3.75
N VAL A 39 -4.89 8.49 -3.54
CA VAL A 39 -4.34 7.13 -3.60
C VAL A 39 -3.95 6.65 -2.21
N ALA A 40 -4.62 5.61 -1.71
CA ALA A 40 -4.16 4.82 -0.58
C ALA A 40 -3.31 3.65 -1.07
N MET A 41 -2.26 3.31 -0.33
CA MET A 41 -1.31 2.28 -0.71
C MET A 41 -0.91 1.40 0.47
N ASP A 42 -0.62 0.14 0.18
CA ASP A 42 -0.02 -0.80 1.12
C ASP A 42 0.90 -1.79 0.38
N THR A 43 1.83 -2.42 1.08
CA THR A 43 2.82 -3.32 0.47
C THR A 43 3.08 -4.57 1.30
N GLU A 44 3.25 -5.70 0.64
CA GLU A 44 3.75 -6.93 1.26
C GLU A 44 5.20 -7.18 0.86
N PHE A 45 6.04 -7.46 1.86
CA PHE A 45 7.48 -7.70 1.70
C PHE A 45 7.97 -8.73 2.73
N PRO A 46 9.14 -9.35 2.56
CA PRO A 46 9.58 -10.51 3.36
C PRO A 46 10.11 -10.15 4.76
N GLY A 47 9.49 -9.17 5.42
CA GLY A 47 9.73 -8.79 6.80
C GLY A 47 10.99 -7.93 7.03
N VAL A 48 11.49 -7.96 8.26
CA VAL A 48 12.70 -7.22 8.68
C VAL A 48 13.73 -8.24 9.15
N VAL A 49 14.89 -8.25 8.50
CA VAL A 49 15.93 -9.27 8.67
C VAL A 49 17.19 -8.75 9.34
N CYS A 50 17.42 -7.43 9.31
CA CYS A 50 18.57 -6.83 9.97
C CYS A 50 18.21 -5.57 10.75
N ARG A 51 19.05 -5.25 11.72
CA ARG A 51 19.10 -3.93 12.37
C ARG A 51 20.53 -3.41 12.30
N PRO A 52 20.73 -2.16 11.83
CA PRO A 52 22.05 -1.59 11.73
C PRO A 52 22.63 -1.39 13.14
N LEU A 53 23.91 -1.75 13.30
CA LEU A 53 24.66 -1.52 14.53
C LEU A 53 25.36 -0.16 14.44
N GLY A 54 25.30 0.62 15.51
CA GLY A 54 25.98 1.91 15.59
C GLY A 54 25.30 2.89 16.53
N THR A 55 25.83 4.11 16.57
CA THR A 55 25.26 5.23 17.30
C THR A 55 24.41 6.07 16.36
N PHE A 56 23.17 6.35 16.76
CA PHE A 56 22.22 7.15 16.00
C PHE A 56 21.87 8.41 16.78
N LYS A 57 21.67 9.54 16.09
CA LYS A 57 21.40 10.82 16.74
C LYS A 57 19.98 10.88 17.31
N SER A 58 19.06 10.11 16.73
CA SER A 58 17.68 10.01 17.14
C SER A 58 17.10 8.62 16.83
N ASN A 59 15.95 8.33 17.44
CA ASN A 59 15.16 7.14 17.07
C ASN A 59 14.70 7.20 15.61
N ALA A 60 14.41 8.40 15.09
CA ALA A 60 14.05 8.58 13.68
C ALA A 60 15.21 8.19 12.74
N ASP A 61 16.44 8.57 13.06
CA ASP A 61 17.63 8.18 12.29
C ASP A 61 17.86 6.67 12.34
N PHE A 62 17.66 6.05 13.51
CA PHE A 62 17.74 4.60 13.67
C PHE A 62 16.67 3.86 12.86
N ASN A 63 15.42 4.36 12.91
CA ASN A 63 14.30 3.81 12.15
C ASN A 63 14.54 3.94 10.65
N TYR A 64 15.02 5.10 10.19
CA TYR A 64 15.38 5.31 8.79
C TYR A 64 16.50 4.37 8.35
N ALA A 65 17.57 4.24 9.15
CA ALA A 65 18.67 3.35 8.83
C ALA A 65 18.22 1.88 8.79
N THR A 66 17.34 1.47 9.70
CA THR A 66 16.74 0.13 9.71
C THR A 66 15.89 -0.09 8.47
N LEU A 67 15.01 0.86 8.14
CA LEU A 67 14.16 0.81 6.96
C LEU A 67 15.02 0.69 5.69
N LYS A 68 15.98 1.60 5.51
CA LYS A 68 16.88 1.64 4.36
C LYS A 68 17.63 0.32 4.19
N ALA A 69 18.24 -0.20 5.25
CA ALA A 69 19.01 -1.44 5.16
C ALA A 69 18.13 -2.62 4.70
N ASN A 70 16.91 -2.74 5.22
CA ASN A 70 16.02 -3.82 4.82
C ASN A 70 15.44 -3.61 3.41
N VAL A 71 15.02 -2.39 3.05
CA VAL A 71 14.49 -2.09 1.71
C VAL A 71 15.54 -2.30 0.62
N ASP A 72 16.80 -1.94 0.87
CA ASP A 72 17.89 -2.15 -0.10
C ASP A 72 18.17 -3.65 -0.36
N MET A 73 17.89 -4.53 0.61
CA MET A 73 18.18 -5.96 0.54
C MET A 73 17.00 -6.81 0.09
N LEU A 74 15.79 -6.40 0.45
CA LEU A 74 14.59 -7.21 0.32
C LEU A 74 13.82 -6.86 -0.95
N LYS A 75 13.11 -7.86 -1.48
CA LYS A 75 12.35 -7.72 -2.72
C LYS A 75 10.88 -7.56 -2.38
N LEU A 76 10.22 -6.62 -3.05
CA LEU A 76 8.78 -6.38 -2.94
C LEU A 76 8.00 -7.60 -3.46
N ILE A 77 6.91 -7.98 -2.77
CA ILE A 77 6.07 -9.12 -3.14
C ILE A 77 4.75 -8.62 -3.73
N GLN A 78 4.06 -7.70 -3.03
CA GLN A 78 2.85 -7.05 -3.53
C GLN A 78 2.84 -5.55 -3.25
N LEU A 79 2.10 -4.83 -4.10
CA LEU A 79 1.68 -3.44 -3.86
C LEU A 79 0.17 -3.34 -4.12
N GLY A 80 -0.55 -2.75 -3.18
CA GLY A 80 -1.96 -2.42 -3.34
C GLY A 80 -2.12 -0.93 -3.58
N LEU A 81 -2.94 -0.56 -4.56
CA LEU A 81 -3.34 0.82 -4.81
C LEU A 81 -4.87 0.92 -4.81
N THR A 82 -5.39 1.82 -3.98
CA THR A 82 -6.80 2.18 -3.93
C THR A 82 -6.95 3.65 -4.31
N PHE A 83 -7.62 3.90 -5.44
CA PHE A 83 -7.94 5.24 -5.92
C PHE A 83 -9.29 5.69 -5.41
N SER A 84 -9.42 6.97 -5.07
CA SER A 84 -10.66 7.55 -4.57
C SER A 84 -10.80 9.03 -4.93
N ASN A 85 -12.04 9.48 -5.07
CA ASN A 85 -12.36 10.90 -5.21
C ASN A 85 -12.40 11.60 -3.83
N GLU A 86 -12.67 12.91 -3.81
CA GLU A 86 -12.71 13.71 -2.58
C GLU A 86 -13.74 13.26 -1.53
N HIS A 87 -14.78 12.53 -1.97
CA HIS A 87 -15.82 11.95 -1.12
C HIS A 87 -15.52 10.50 -0.72
N GLY A 88 -14.36 9.97 -1.12
CA GLY A 88 -13.95 8.58 -0.88
C GLY A 88 -14.72 7.56 -1.74
N GLY A 89 -15.32 7.99 -2.85
CA GLY A 89 -15.89 7.09 -3.85
C GLY A 89 -14.79 6.43 -4.68
N LEU A 90 -14.92 5.14 -4.94
CA LEU A 90 -13.98 4.33 -5.73
C LEU A 90 -14.33 4.36 -7.22
N PRO A 91 -13.38 4.11 -8.13
CA PRO A 91 -13.65 3.95 -9.54
C PRO A 91 -14.49 2.69 -9.80
N SER A 92 -15.61 2.88 -10.50
CA SER A 92 -16.52 1.81 -10.94
C SER A 92 -16.23 1.44 -12.38
N LEU A 93 -15.64 0.27 -12.60
CA LEU A 93 -15.12 -0.14 -13.90
C LEU A 93 -15.76 -1.44 -14.41
N GLY A 94 -15.68 -1.64 -15.73
CA GLY A 94 -16.24 -2.82 -16.40
C GLY A 94 -17.77 -2.78 -16.58
N PRO A 95 -18.34 -3.83 -17.22
CA PRO A 95 -19.76 -3.86 -17.61
C PRO A 95 -20.73 -3.81 -16.43
N GLU A 96 -20.31 -4.35 -15.29
CA GLU A 96 -21.10 -4.39 -14.05
C GLU A 96 -20.94 -3.11 -13.22
N GLY A 97 -20.05 -2.19 -13.61
CA GLY A 97 -19.81 -0.94 -12.91
C GLY A 97 -19.37 -1.12 -11.45
N ARG A 98 -18.66 -2.22 -11.14
CA ARG A 98 -18.26 -2.50 -9.76
C ARG A 98 -17.10 -1.59 -9.34
N PRO A 99 -17.16 -1.00 -8.14
CA PRO A 99 -16.02 -0.40 -7.49
C PRO A 99 -14.81 -1.32 -7.52
N CYS A 100 -13.61 -0.80 -7.72
CA CYS A 100 -12.42 -1.65 -7.78
C CYS A 100 -11.16 -1.02 -7.20
N VAL A 101 -10.22 -1.89 -6.86
CA VAL A 101 -8.87 -1.57 -6.33
C VAL A 101 -7.85 -2.48 -7.01
N TRP A 102 -6.57 -2.08 -7.02
CA TRP A 102 -5.52 -2.83 -7.71
C TRP A 102 -4.59 -3.53 -6.73
N GLN A 103 -4.28 -4.80 -7.03
CA GLN A 103 -3.27 -5.59 -6.33
C GLN A 103 -2.21 -6.04 -7.33
N PHE A 104 -1.04 -5.39 -7.30
CA PHE A 104 0.11 -5.75 -8.11
C PHE A 104 0.91 -6.87 -7.45
N ASN A 105 1.11 -7.95 -8.20
CA ASN A 105 1.86 -9.13 -7.75
C ASN A 105 3.20 -9.16 -8.46
N PHE A 106 4.32 -9.05 -7.73
CA PHE A 106 5.65 -8.95 -8.35
C PHE A 106 6.36 -10.30 -8.44
N ARG A 107 7.13 -10.48 -9.53
CA ARG A 107 8.12 -11.55 -9.62
C ARG A 107 9.44 -11.11 -8.99
N GLY A 108 10.31 -12.07 -8.74
CA GLY A 108 11.71 -11.83 -8.38
C GLY A 108 12.08 -12.23 -6.94
N PHE A 109 11.10 -12.37 -6.05
CA PHE A 109 11.29 -12.96 -4.72
C PHE A 109 11.09 -14.49 -4.77
N ASP A 110 12.08 -15.25 -4.28
CA ASP A 110 12.01 -16.69 -4.06
C ASP A 110 12.37 -17.02 -2.59
N PRO A 111 11.44 -17.54 -1.78
CA PRO A 111 11.67 -17.82 -0.36
C PRO A 111 12.72 -18.91 -0.10
N ARG A 112 13.19 -19.63 -1.14
CA ARG A 112 14.24 -20.65 -1.02
C ARG A 112 15.65 -20.07 -1.15
N THR A 113 15.80 -18.95 -1.85
CA THR A 113 17.10 -18.37 -2.20
C THR A 113 17.29 -16.96 -1.67
N ASP A 114 16.20 -16.20 -1.51
CA ASP A 114 16.26 -14.82 -1.06
C ASP A 114 16.21 -14.71 0.46
N VAL A 115 16.82 -13.63 0.97
CA VAL A 115 16.80 -13.30 2.39
C VAL A 115 15.37 -12.91 2.80
N ALA A 116 14.89 -13.50 3.89
CA ALA A 116 13.54 -13.25 4.40
C ALA A 116 13.44 -13.58 5.89
N ALA A 117 12.48 -12.95 6.58
CA ALA A 117 12.05 -13.37 7.90
C ALA A 117 11.10 -14.57 7.77
N ALA A 118 11.45 -15.71 8.37
CA ALA A 118 10.68 -16.95 8.26
C ALA A 118 9.21 -16.79 8.69
N ASP A 119 8.98 -16.13 9.81
CA ASP A 119 7.63 -15.86 10.32
C ASP A 119 6.79 -15.03 9.34
N SER A 120 7.41 -14.07 8.64
CA SER A 120 6.74 -13.27 7.61
C SER A 120 6.36 -14.11 6.40
N ILE A 121 7.23 -15.02 5.96
CA ILE A 121 6.92 -15.93 4.85
C ILE A 121 5.78 -16.88 5.21
N ASP A 122 5.79 -17.43 6.42
CA ASP A 122 4.73 -18.32 6.87
C ASP A 122 3.39 -17.58 7.02
N LEU A 123 3.42 -16.34 7.51
CA LEU A 123 2.23 -15.47 7.54
C LEU A 123 1.68 -15.24 6.13
N LEU A 124 2.54 -14.82 5.19
CA LEU A 124 2.14 -14.55 3.81
C LEU A 124 1.55 -15.78 3.11
N ARG A 125 2.14 -16.98 3.31
CA ARG A 125 1.56 -18.23 2.80
C ARG A 125 0.17 -18.49 3.36
N ARG A 126 -0.03 -18.30 4.68
CA ARG A 126 -1.33 -18.48 5.34
C ARG A 126 -2.36 -17.46 4.86
N SER A 127 -1.90 -16.27 4.47
CA SER A 127 -2.72 -15.22 3.84
C SER A 127 -2.96 -15.43 2.34
N GLY A 128 -2.52 -16.57 1.78
CA GLY A 128 -2.86 -16.95 0.40
C GLY A 128 -1.87 -16.49 -0.66
N ILE A 129 -0.68 -16.01 -0.28
CA ILE A 129 0.40 -15.71 -1.23
C ILE A 129 0.96 -16.99 -1.82
N ASP A 130 0.82 -17.16 -3.13
CA ASP A 130 1.42 -18.25 -3.90
C ASP A 130 2.76 -17.81 -4.52
N PHE A 131 3.84 -18.06 -3.80
CA PHE A 131 5.20 -17.75 -4.27
C PHE A 131 5.58 -18.44 -5.59
N THR A 132 4.97 -19.57 -5.93
CA THR A 132 5.22 -20.26 -7.21
C THR A 132 4.63 -19.44 -8.35
N ARG A 133 3.39 -18.95 -8.16
CA ARG A 133 2.73 -18.07 -9.13
C ARG A 133 3.43 -16.73 -9.25
N HIS A 134 3.85 -16.11 -8.15
CA HIS A 134 4.67 -14.89 -8.18
C HIS A 134 5.94 -15.08 -9.03
N SER A 135 6.62 -16.22 -8.89
CA SER A 135 7.82 -16.52 -9.67
C SER A 135 7.52 -16.68 -11.17
N ALA A 136 6.41 -17.33 -11.52
CA ALA A 136 6.05 -17.61 -12.91
C ALA A 136 5.43 -16.40 -13.64
N ASP A 137 4.47 -15.73 -12.98
CA ASP A 137 3.51 -14.83 -13.62
C ASP A 137 3.61 -13.38 -13.10
N GLY A 138 4.30 -13.14 -11.99
CA GLY A 138 4.34 -11.82 -11.34
C GLY A 138 4.87 -10.72 -12.27
N ALA A 139 4.52 -9.46 -12.07
CA ALA A 139 5.01 -8.33 -12.85
C ALA A 139 6.52 -8.08 -12.64
N ASP A 140 7.26 -7.69 -13.67
CA ASP A 140 8.61 -7.13 -13.52
C ASP A 140 8.55 -5.74 -12.86
N ALA A 141 9.25 -5.58 -11.73
CA ALA A 141 9.21 -4.36 -10.94
C ALA A 141 9.75 -3.13 -11.68
N ARG A 142 10.69 -3.29 -12.64
CA ARG A 142 11.20 -2.17 -13.45
C ARG A 142 10.16 -1.77 -14.47
N ARG A 143 9.50 -2.73 -15.13
CA ARG A 143 8.40 -2.44 -16.07
C ARG A 143 7.26 -1.71 -15.36
N PHE A 144 6.88 -2.17 -14.17
CA PHE A 144 5.93 -1.47 -13.31
C PHE A 144 6.38 -0.02 -13.01
N ALA A 145 7.63 0.18 -12.62
CA ALA A 145 8.15 1.51 -12.27
C ALA A 145 8.12 2.48 -13.46
N GLU A 146 8.47 2.00 -14.68
CA GLU A 146 8.36 2.79 -15.92
C GLU A 146 6.91 3.22 -16.16
N LEU A 147 5.97 2.28 -16.07
CA LEU A 147 4.55 2.55 -16.32
C LEU A 147 3.96 3.51 -15.28
N LEU A 148 4.33 3.36 -14.00
CA LEU A 148 3.94 4.25 -12.91
C LEU A 148 4.46 5.67 -13.14
N MET A 149 5.70 5.81 -13.58
CA MET A 149 6.31 7.14 -13.77
C MET A 149 5.65 7.94 -14.88
N SER A 150 4.99 7.27 -15.84
CA SER A 150 4.24 7.89 -16.92
C SER A 150 2.72 7.73 -16.78
N SER A 151 2.20 7.35 -15.60
CA SER A 151 0.76 7.12 -15.41
C SER A 151 -0.02 8.32 -14.89
N GLY A 152 0.67 9.39 -14.43
CA GLY A 152 0.05 10.52 -13.74
C GLY A 152 -0.17 10.30 -12.23
N VAL A 153 0.00 9.06 -11.75
CA VAL A 153 -0.11 8.70 -10.31
C VAL A 153 0.99 9.35 -9.48
N VAL A 154 2.19 9.45 -10.07
CA VAL A 154 3.36 10.11 -9.49
C VAL A 154 3.83 11.20 -10.45
N MET A 155 4.64 12.14 -9.97
CA MET A 155 5.10 13.33 -10.71
C MET A 155 4.07 14.46 -10.93
N ASN A 156 3.09 14.61 -10.03
CA ASN A 156 2.39 15.89 -9.89
C ASN A 156 3.20 16.81 -8.96
N SER A 157 3.61 17.98 -9.45
CA SER A 157 4.76 18.78 -8.95
C SER A 157 4.64 19.34 -7.54
N GLU A 158 3.57 19.07 -6.80
CA GLU A 158 3.44 19.55 -5.42
C GLU A 158 3.66 18.49 -4.34
N HIS A 159 3.47 17.19 -4.60
CA HIS A 159 3.60 16.19 -3.53
C HIS A 159 3.99 14.80 -4.06
N LEU A 160 5.30 14.52 -4.17
CA LEU A 160 5.77 13.13 -4.30
C LEU A 160 6.31 12.57 -2.99
N MET A 161 5.80 11.37 -2.70
CA MET A 161 6.44 10.27 -1.98
C MET A 161 6.64 10.47 -0.47
N ARG A 162 5.79 9.79 0.31
CA ARG A 162 6.11 9.40 1.69
C ARG A 162 5.42 8.06 1.99
N PHE A 163 6.23 7.00 2.11
CA PHE A 163 5.79 5.62 2.34
C PHE A 163 5.16 5.43 3.71
N CYS A 164 4.00 4.77 3.76
CA CYS A 164 3.43 4.28 5.02
C CYS A 164 4.29 3.12 5.53
N ASN A 165 4.86 3.27 6.72
CA ASN A 165 5.22 2.13 7.56
C ASN A 165 4.52 2.27 8.91
N SER A 166 3.76 1.23 9.23
CA SER A 166 3.29 0.79 10.54
C SER A 166 2.86 1.90 11.51
N LEU A 167 1.58 2.29 11.43
CA LEU A 167 0.87 2.91 12.55
C LEU A 167 1.07 2.03 13.80
N HIS A 168 1.55 2.62 14.90
CA HIS A 168 1.49 1.93 16.18
C HIS A 168 0.04 1.84 16.64
N GLY A 169 -0.47 0.60 16.61
CA GLY A 169 -1.88 0.25 16.54
C GLY A 169 -2.16 -0.35 15.17
N GLY A 170 -2.15 -1.68 15.05
CA GLY A 170 -2.27 -2.36 13.76
C GLY A 170 -3.51 -1.94 12.98
N LEU A 171 -3.41 -1.84 11.66
CA LEU A 171 -4.49 -1.39 10.77
C LEU A 171 -5.82 -2.10 11.04
N ASN A 172 -5.79 -3.40 11.33
CA ASN A 172 -6.97 -4.17 11.74
C ASN A 172 -7.62 -3.62 13.01
N LYS A 173 -6.83 -3.32 14.05
CA LYS A 173 -7.34 -2.77 15.29
C LYS A 173 -7.92 -1.37 15.09
N LEU A 174 -7.30 -0.56 14.23
CA LEU A 174 -7.84 0.75 13.87
C LEU A 174 -9.16 0.62 13.12
N ALA A 175 -9.23 -0.30 12.14
CA ALA A 175 -10.45 -0.58 11.41
C ALA A 175 -11.58 -1.08 12.32
N GLU A 176 -11.29 -1.98 13.26
CA GLU A 176 -12.23 -2.43 14.29
C GLU A 176 -12.75 -1.27 15.14
N LEU A 177 -11.86 -0.38 15.60
CA LEU A 177 -12.26 0.80 16.40
C LEU A 177 -13.11 1.79 15.62
N LEU A 178 -12.90 1.87 14.31
CA LEU A 178 -13.64 2.74 13.40
C LEU A 178 -14.86 2.04 12.78
N ASP A 179 -15.14 0.79 13.13
CA ASP A 179 -16.21 -0.04 12.56
C ASP A 179 -16.12 -0.15 11.02
N VAL A 180 -14.90 -0.28 10.49
CA VAL A 180 -14.66 -0.48 9.06
C VAL A 180 -14.56 -1.97 8.75
N GLU A 181 -15.46 -2.46 7.91
CA GLU A 181 -15.42 -3.84 7.43
C GLU A 181 -14.33 -4.02 6.37
N ARG A 182 -13.56 -5.10 6.50
CA ARG A 182 -12.52 -5.47 5.55
C ARG A 182 -13.13 -6.18 4.35
N VAL A 183 -12.76 -5.75 3.15
CA VAL A 183 -13.02 -6.47 1.90
C VAL A 183 -11.74 -7.11 1.39
N GLY A 184 -11.79 -8.42 1.11
CA GLY A 184 -10.63 -9.20 0.70
C GLY A 184 -9.90 -9.89 1.86
N ILE A 185 -8.74 -10.47 1.54
CA ILE A 185 -7.96 -11.28 2.49
C ILE A 185 -7.00 -10.37 3.26
N CYS A 186 -6.94 -10.54 4.58
CA CYS A 186 -6.01 -9.81 5.43
C CYS A 186 -4.55 -10.17 5.12
N HIS A 187 -3.68 -9.15 5.10
CA HIS A 187 -2.27 -9.28 4.67
C HIS A 187 -2.15 -9.64 3.19
N GLN A 188 -3.00 -9.01 2.39
CA GLN A 188 -2.80 -8.86 0.95
C GLN A 188 -2.94 -7.38 0.62
N ALA A 189 -1.99 -6.86 -0.15
CA ALA A 189 -1.82 -5.41 -0.28
C ALA A 189 -3.05 -4.70 -0.86
N GLY A 190 -3.80 -5.33 -1.77
CA GLY A 190 -5.03 -4.77 -2.31
C GLY A 190 -6.10 -4.55 -1.23
N SER A 191 -6.36 -5.58 -0.42
CA SER A 191 -7.32 -5.51 0.70
C SER A 191 -6.90 -4.46 1.75
N ASP A 192 -5.61 -4.44 2.09
CA ASP A 192 -5.06 -3.56 3.12
C ASP A 192 -5.00 -2.09 2.65
N SER A 193 -4.74 -1.84 1.35
CA SER A 193 -4.82 -0.50 0.77
C SER A 193 -6.26 0.06 0.79
N LEU A 194 -7.26 -0.79 0.55
CA LEU A 194 -8.67 -0.41 0.65
C LEU A 194 -9.08 -0.13 2.09
N LEU A 195 -8.69 -1.01 3.03
CA LEU A 195 -8.95 -0.81 4.45
C LEU A 195 -8.32 0.49 4.96
N THR A 196 -7.13 0.83 4.45
CA THR A 196 -6.46 2.11 4.73
C THR A 196 -7.27 3.29 4.23
N ALA A 197 -7.75 3.26 2.98
CA ALA A 197 -8.59 4.33 2.41
C ALA A 197 -9.87 4.56 3.23
N LEU A 198 -10.58 3.47 3.55
CA LEU A 198 -11.83 3.52 4.30
C LEU A 198 -11.61 4.02 5.74
N SER A 199 -10.53 3.57 6.40
CA SER A 199 -10.16 4.04 7.74
C SER A 199 -9.80 5.52 7.75
N PHE A 200 -9.02 5.97 6.75
CA PHE A 200 -8.68 7.39 6.61
C PHE A 200 -9.92 8.27 6.41
N LYS A 201 -10.86 7.84 5.57
CA LYS A 201 -12.12 8.54 5.35
C LYS A 201 -12.88 8.73 6.68
N LYS A 202 -13.09 7.66 7.43
CA LYS A 202 -13.78 7.74 8.73
C LYS A 202 -13.04 8.61 9.73
N LEU A 203 -11.71 8.53 9.79
CA LEU A 203 -10.91 9.40 10.66
C LEU A 203 -11.05 10.88 10.29
N LYS A 204 -10.96 11.20 9.00
CA LYS A 204 -11.08 12.57 8.47
C LYS A 204 -12.44 13.18 8.85
N GLU A 205 -13.51 12.41 8.70
CA GLU A 205 -14.88 12.81 9.02
C GLU A 205 -15.11 12.94 10.53
N ALA A 206 -14.63 11.98 11.33
CA ALA A 206 -14.93 11.93 12.76
C ALA A 206 -14.04 12.84 13.63
N TYR A 207 -12.78 13.08 13.24
CA TYR A 207 -11.79 13.71 14.13
C TYR A 207 -11.09 14.94 13.57
N PHE A 208 -11.04 15.10 12.24
CA PHE A 208 -10.25 16.17 11.61
C PHE A 208 -11.09 17.28 10.99
N ASN A 209 -12.44 17.16 10.99
CA ASN A 209 -13.34 18.10 10.33
C ASN A 209 -12.92 18.43 8.88
N GLY A 210 -12.29 17.48 8.20
CA GLY A 210 -11.77 17.65 6.84
C GLY A 210 -10.37 18.26 6.70
N LEU A 211 -9.77 18.86 7.73
CA LEU A 211 -8.48 19.56 7.65
C LEU A 211 -7.31 18.65 8.03
N THR A 212 -6.52 18.25 7.04
CA THR A 212 -5.40 17.31 7.20
C THR A 212 -4.03 17.88 6.80
N GLU A 213 -3.97 19.13 6.34
CA GLU A 213 -2.78 19.78 5.77
C GLU A 213 -1.61 19.82 6.76
N LYS A 214 -1.90 20.02 8.05
CA LYS A 214 -0.87 20.05 9.10
C LYS A 214 -0.16 18.71 9.31
N TYR A 215 -0.70 17.62 8.76
CA TYR A 215 -0.12 16.29 8.80
C TYR A 215 0.48 15.87 7.46
N ALA A 216 0.37 16.72 6.42
CA ALA A 216 0.91 16.45 5.11
C ALA A 216 2.43 16.23 5.22
N GLY A 217 2.87 15.09 4.70
CA GLY A 217 4.27 14.71 4.76
C GLY A 217 4.78 14.32 6.16
N VAL A 218 3.95 14.03 7.15
CA VAL A 218 4.45 13.47 8.41
C VAL A 218 4.46 11.94 8.32
N LEU A 219 5.64 11.33 8.46
CA LEU A 219 5.79 9.88 8.54
C LEU A 219 5.97 9.42 9.99
N TYR A 220 5.13 8.46 10.39
CA TYR A 220 5.24 7.84 11.70
C TYR A 220 6.62 7.19 11.89
N GLY A 221 7.25 7.43 13.04
CA GLY A 221 8.57 6.89 13.37
C GLY A 221 9.76 7.54 12.65
N LEU A 222 9.53 8.46 11.71
CA LEU A 222 10.57 9.15 10.93
C LEU A 222 10.51 10.68 11.01
N GLY A 223 9.41 11.25 11.51
CA GLY A 223 9.31 12.69 11.74
C GLY A 223 10.12 13.16 12.95
N THR A 224 10.72 14.33 12.84
CA THR A 224 11.21 15.10 13.99
C THR A 224 10.05 15.86 14.60
N GLU A 225 9.75 15.66 15.89
CA GLU A 225 8.83 16.56 16.60
C GLU A 225 9.43 17.98 16.59
N GLY A 226 8.85 18.88 15.80
CA GLY A 226 9.39 20.23 15.63
C GLY A 226 8.82 20.95 14.41
N GLY A 227 7.50 21.19 14.43
CA GLY A 227 6.91 22.19 13.54
C GLY A 227 7.24 23.58 14.06
N GLU A 228 8.39 24.14 13.68
CA GLU A 228 8.54 25.60 13.66
C GLU A 228 7.89 26.11 12.38
N THR A 229 6.67 26.62 12.52
CA THR A 229 6.09 27.52 11.53
C THR A 229 6.96 28.77 11.47
N SER A 230 7.82 28.90 10.45
CA SER A 230 8.42 30.18 10.14
C SER A 230 7.32 31.10 9.62
N SER A 231 6.81 31.99 10.48
CA SER A 231 6.04 33.13 10.03
C SER A 231 6.97 34.07 9.25
N ALA A 232 7.01 33.91 7.94
CA ALA A 232 7.51 34.96 7.05
C ALA A 232 6.32 35.86 6.69
N ALA A 233 6.07 36.84 7.55
CA ALA A 233 5.36 38.05 7.14
C ALA A 233 6.39 38.94 6.42
N HIS A 234 6.13 39.22 5.14
CA HIS A 234 6.35 40.53 4.53
C HIS A 234 5.53 40.66 3.26
#